data_AF-A0A7K2FL90-F1
#
_entry.id   AF-A0A7K2FL90-F1
#
_cell.length_a   1.000
_cell.length_b   1.000
_cell.length_c   1.000
_cell.angle_alpha   90.00
_cell.angle_beta   90.00
_cell.angle_gamma   90.00
#
_symmetry.space_group_name_H-M   'P 1'
#
loop_
_entity.id
_entity.type
_entity.pdbx_description
1 polymer ?
#
loop_
_entity_poly.entity_id
_entity_poly.type
_entity_poly.pdbx_seq_one_letter_code
_entity_poly.pdbx_strand_id
1 'polypeptide(L)'
;MIAGVLSTTPAAADEGTGAPGDLPAGDRAQVVTLWREGGPGTRAAAEVALTGTDADVRRFLDVEAAEVTEQDERVAAAQVASIGGTSLIDAARDALTGTPEQLSAFLKDGWKEPLEQDQRVQIARIVDAGGPNVQDKGRAALAGTPEDRQAFLEDQQYAEQQQDERVEVAQILSTGGPNVVAAARLALRGTAADVHEFLAVGQFVALARDQEQSTVDELADQAAKAGRKAATETRKAQDEADRAAAAAALAKKAAEKAASETEAAKNDSLHAASA
;
A
#
# COMPACT_ATOMS: atom_id res chain seq x y z
N MET A 1 41.09 103.38 -8.80
CA MET A 1 41.60 102.00 -8.69
C MET A 1 41.60 101.59 -7.24
N ILE A 2 40.57 100.83 -6.81
CA ILE A 2 40.61 99.91 -5.67
C ILE A 2 39.72 98.73 -6.10
N ALA A 3 40.33 97.55 -6.21
CA ALA A 3 39.74 96.32 -6.70
C ALA A 3 38.97 95.62 -5.58
N GLY A 4 37.69 95.30 -5.81
CA GLY A 4 36.87 94.47 -4.94
C GLY A 4 36.64 93.12 -5.61
N VAL A 5 37.22 92.07 -5.02
CA VAL A 5 37.26 90.70 -5.54
C VAL A 5 35.91 90.00 -5.30
N LEU A 6 35.40 89.38 -6.36
CA LEU A 6 34.27 88.44 -6.35
C LEU A 6 34.68 87.15 -5.61
N SER A 7 33.92 86.78 -4.58
CA SER A 7 34.04 85.48 -3.91
C SER A 7 32.71 84.74 -4.05
N THR A 8 32.59 83.91 -5.07
CA THR A 8 31.54 82.88 -5.19
C THR A 8 32.01 81.65 -4.41
N THR A 9 31.37 81.35 -3.28
CA THR A 9 31.56 80.07 -2.60
C THR A 9 30.90 78.95 -3.43
N PRO A 10 31.61 77.88 -3.82
CA PRO A 10 30.94 76.69 -4.30
C PRO A 10 30.17 76.06 -3.14
N ALA A 11 28.90 75.72 -3.36
CA ALA A 11 28.18 74.83 -2.47
C ALA A 11 28.86 73.45 -2.55
N ALA A 12 29.42 73.00 -1.42
CA ALA A 12 29.95 71.66 -1.30
C ALA A 12 28.79 70.66 -1.43
N ALA A 13 28.89 69.77 -2.41
CA ALA A 13 28.10 68.55 -2.47
C ALA A 13 28.65 67.60 -1.39
N ASP A 14 27.75 67.05 -0.59
CA ASP A 14 28.06 66.01 0.40
C ASP A 14 28.56 64.76 -0.35
N GLU A 15 29.77 64.31 0.00
CA GLU A 15 30.43 63.18 -0.63
C GLU A 15 29.77 61.87 -0.20
N GLY A 16 28.86 61.37 -1.02
CA GLY A 16 28.40 59.99 -0.95
C GLY A 16 29.54 59.03 -1.31
N THR A 17 30.20 58.48 -0.29
CA THR A 17 31.05 57.30 -0.44
C THR A 17 30.19 56.04 -0.29
N GLY A 18 29.76 55.47 -1.42
CA GLY A 18 29.17 54.14 -1.49
C GLY A 18 29.53 53.50 -2.82
N ALA A 19 30.22 52.35 -2.78
CA ALA A 19 30.52 51.54 -3.95
C ALA A 19 29.22 51.07 -4.64
N PRO A 20 29.23 50.72 -5.93
CA PRO A 20 28.02 50.28 -6.63
C PRO A 20 27.62 48.89 -6.10
N GLY A 21 26.75 48.89 -5.10
CA GLY A 21 26.32 47.70 -4.35
C GLY A 21 25.77 48.01 -2.96
N ASP A 22 26.17 49.13 -2.35
CA ASP A 22 25.59 49.58 -1.08
C ASP A 22 24.31 50.40 -1.33
N LEU A 23 23.18 49.87 -0.90
CA LEU A 23 21.96 50.66 -0.75
C LEU A 23 22.22 51.71 0.36
N PRO A 24 21.75 52.97 0.21
CA PRO A 24 21.95 53.99 1.23
C PRO A 24 21.38 53.51 2.57
N ALA A 25 22.03 53.83 3.69
CA ALA A 25 21.62 53.46 5.05
C ALA A 25 20.36 54.21 5.52
N GLY A 26 19.27 54.15 4.74
CA GLY A 26 18.00 54.83 5.00
C GLY A 26 16.80 53.93 4.78
N ASP A 27 15.64 54.39 5.25
CA ASP A 27 14.38 53.65 5.33
C ASP A 27 14.02 52.87 4.06
N ARG A 28 14.18 53.47 2.87
CA ARG A 28 13.90 52.80 1.58
C ARG A 28 14.75 51.55 1.35
N ALA A 29 16.00 51.53 1.79
CA ALA A 29 16.85 50.35 1.69
C ALA A 29 16.35 49.21 2.58
N GLN A 30 15.85 49.52 3.78
CA GLN A 30 15.24 48.54 4.67
C GLN A 30 13.97 47.94 4.05
N VAL A 31 13.13 48.77 3.42
CA VAL A 31 11.95 48.28 2.68
C VAL A 31 12.35 47.37 1.51
N VAL A 32 13.44 47.67 0.79
CA VAL A 32 13.96 46.77 -0.26
C VAL A 32 14.43 45.43 0.31
N THR A 33 15.06 45.40 1.48
CA THR A 33 15.41 44.14 2.16
C THR A 33 14.18 43.32 2.49
N LEU A 34 13.16 43.94 3.11
CA LEU A 34 11.88 43.28 3.40
C LEU A 34 11.15 42.80 2.15
N TRP A 35 11.23 43.54 1.04
CA TRP A 35 10.68 43.11 -0.25
C TRP A 35 11.39 41.86 -0.81
N ARG A 36 12.71 41.78 -0.66
CA ARG A 36 13.51 40.65 -1.17
C ARG A 36 13.35 39.40 -0.31
N GLU A 37 13.45 39.56 1.00
CA GLU A 37 13.58 38.46 1.97
C GLU A 37 12.25 38.10 2.64
N GLY A 38 11.29 39.03 2.68
CA GLY A 38 9.99 38.82 3.30
C GLY A 38 9.11 37.84 2.54
N GLY A 39 8.08 37.35 3.24
CA GLY A 39 7.05 36.49 2.67
C GLY A 39 6.15 37.22 1.65
N PRO A 40 5.18 36.51 1.05
CA PRO A 40 4.32 37.07 0.01
C PRO A 40 3.58 38.34 0.43
N GLY A 41 3.05 38.39 1.66
CA GLY A 41 2.37 39.57 2.22
C GLY A 41 3.33 40.73 2.45
N THR A 42 4.47 40.48 3.10
CA THR A 42 5.52 41.49 3.33
C THR A 42 6.05 42.06 2.02
N ARG A 43 6.28 41.22 1.01
CA ARG A 43 6.71 41.66 -0.31
C ARG A 43 5.68 42.56 -0.99
N ALA A 44 4.42 42.16 -1.00
CA ALA A 44 3.36 42.96 -1.62
C ALA A 44 3.21 44.34 -0.94
N ALA A 45 3.22 44.38 0.39
CA ALA A 45 3.13 45.62 1.15
C ALA A 45 4.37 46.52 0.95
N ALA A 46 5.57 45.93 0.90
CA ALA A 46 6.81 46.65 0.63
C ALA A 46 6.82 47.26 -0.78
N GLU A 47 6.27 46.59 -1.79
CA GLU A 47 6.16 47.13 -3.17
C GLU A 47 5.27 48.38 -3.22
N VAL A 48 4.14 48.35 -2.51
CA VAL A 48 3.26 49.52 -2.36
C VAL A 48 3.99 50.67 -1.68
N ALA A 49 4.72 50.41 -0.60
CA ALA A 49 5.48 51.44 0.11
C ALA A 49 6.61 52.04 -0.75
N LEU A 50 7.34 51.21 -1.51
CA LEU A 50 8.45 51.66 -2.37
C LEU A 50 7.99 52.56 -3.52
N THR A 51 6.78 52.34 -4.04
CA THR A 51 6.17 53.17 -5.09
C THR A 51 5.51 54.44 -4.54
N GLY A 52 5.41 54.57 -3.22
CA GLY A 52 4.81 55.70 -2.51
C GLY A 52 5.81 56.79 -2.06
N THR A 53 5.31 57.66 -1.19
CA THR A 53 6.06 58.77 -0.60
C THR A 53 6.99 58.30 0.53
N ASP A 54 7.90 59.16 0.99
CA ASP A 54 8.75 58.84 2.15
C ASP A 54 7.94 58.68 3.45
N ALA A 55 6.74 59.25 3.52
CA ALA A 55 5.82 59.02 4.62
C ALA A 55 5.21 57.61 4.57
N ASP A 56 4.95 57.09 3.36
CA ASP A 56 4.44 55.71 3.17
C ASP A 56 5.51 54.68 3.53
N VAL A 57 6.77 54.96 3.15
CA VAL A 57 7.92 54.15 3.55
C VAL A 57 8.07 54.08 5.07
N ARG A 58 8.01 55.23 5.76
CA ARG A 58 8.07 55.27 7.23
C ARG A 58 6.89 54.55 7.88
N ARG A 59 5.67 54.79 7.39
CA ARG A 59 4.46 54.13 7.87
C ARG A 59 4.53 52.60 7.73
N PHE A 60 5.07 52.12 6.61
CA PHE A 60 5.29 50.69 6.41
C PHE A 60 6.27 50.12 7.44
N LEU A 61 7.44 50.75 7.62
CA LEU A 61 8.44 50.28 8.57
C LEU A 61 7.97 50.34 10.03
N ASP A 62 7.27 51.42 10.41
CA ASP A 62 6.86 51.67 11.80
C ASP A 62 5.64 50.84 12.23
N VAL A 63 4.78 50.45 11.29
CA VAL A 63 3.47 49.85 11.60
C VAL A 63 3.20 48.59 10.79
N GLU A 64 3.21 48.67 9.46
CA GLU A 64 2.68 47.60 8.62
C GLU A 64 3.60 46.38 8.54
N ALA A 65 4.91 46.59 8.48
CA ALA A 65 5.91 45.54 8.23
C ALA A 65 5.84 44.41 9.27
N ALA A 66 5.65 44.76 10.54
CA ALA A 66 5.53 43.77 11.62
C ALA A 66 4.25 42.92 11.47
N GLU A 67 3.11 43.55 11.20
CA GLU A 67 1.82 42.86 11.06
C GLU A 67 1.82 41.91 9.85
N VAL A 68 2.26 42.38 8.68
CA VAL A 68 2.26 41.55 7.47
C VAL A 68 3.28 40.41 7.56
N THR A 69 4.41 40.63 8.24
CA THR A 69 5.42 39.58 8.48
C THR A 69 4.87 38.52 9.42
N GLU A 70 4.18 38.91 10.50
CA GLU A 70 3.53 37.95 11.40
C GLU A 70 2.47 37.12 10.66
N GLN A 71 1.67 37.74 9.79
CA GLN A 71 0.68 37.02 8.97
C GLN A 71 1.34 35.99 8.05
N ASP A 72 2.44 36.35 7.38
CA ASP A 72 3.22 35.43 6.55
C ASP A 72 3.81 34.28 7.38
N GLU A 73 4.38 34.58 8.56
CA GLU A 73 4.90 33.57 9.48
C GLU A 73 3.81 32.61 9.98
N ARG A 74 2.60 33.12 10.27
CA ARG A 74 1.46 32.27 10.68
C ARG A 74 1.07 31.28 9.58
N VAL A 75 1.09 31.73 8.33
CA VAL A 75 0.85 30.85 7.16
C VAL A 75 1.97 29.82 7.03
N ALA A 76 3.24 30.24 7.14
CA ALA A 76 4.37 29.33 7.08
C ALA A 76 4.32 28.27 8.19
N ALA A 77 3.91 28.65 9.41
CA ALA A 77 3.83 27.71 10.53
C ALA A 77 2.72 26.68 10.30
N ALA A 78 1.59 27.08 9.73
CA ALA A 78 0.53 26.16 9.32
C ALA A 78 0.99 25.20 8.21
N GLN A 79 1.80 25.68 7.25
CA GLN A 79 2.39 24.82 6.21
C GLN A 79 3.36 23.79 6.80
N VAL A 80 4.24 24.22 7.72
CA VAL A 80 5.15 23.31 8.44
C VAL A 80 4.36 22.29 9.25
N ALA A 81 3.28 22.68 9.92
CA ALA A 81 2.43 21.73 10.64
C ALA A 81 1.84 20.63 9.73
N SER A 82 1.58 20.94 8.46
CA SER A 82 0.93 20.01 7.52
C SER A 82 1.81 18.85 7.05
N ILE A 83 3.14 18.95 7.20
CA ILE A 83 4.08 17.90 6.78
C ILE A 83 4.41 16.89 7.89
N GLY A 84 4.02 17.17 9.14
CA GLY A 84 4.35 16.35 10.30
C GLY A 84 3.14 15.62 10.90
N GLY A 85 3.38 15.02 12.07
CA GLY A 85 2.38 14.33 12.86
C GLY A 85 1.89 15.18 14.03
N THR A 86 1.38 14.50 15.06
CA THR A 86 0.78 15.14 16.23
C THR A 86 1.76 16.08 16.95
N SER A 87 3.02 15.68 17.10
CA SER A 87 4.00 16.47 17.87
C SER A 87 4.28 17.79 17.17
N LEU A 88 4.46 17.78 15.84
CA LEU A 88 4.68 18.99 15.06
C LEU A 88 3.44 19.90 15.02
N ILE A 89 2.25 19.30 14.90
CA ILE A 89 0.97 20.05 14.94
C ILE A 89 0.81 20.77 16.28
N ASP A 90 1.10 20.11 17.39
CA ASP A 90 0.99 20.70 18.73
C ASP A 90 2.03 21.81 18.93
N ALA A 91 3.28 21.59 18.51
CA ALA A 91 4.32 22.62 18.56
C ALA A 91 3.98 23.86 17.72
N ALA A 92 3.41 23.66 16.51
CA ALA A 92 2.95 24.74 15.67
C ALA A 92 1.76 25.50 16.30
N ARG A 93 0.82 24.78 16.93
CA ARG A 93 -0.30 25.39 17.65
C ARG A 93 0.21 26.28 18.78
N ASP A 94 1.13 25.78 19.59
CA ASP A 94 1.70 26.56 20.70
C ASP A 94 2.36 27.84 20.17
N ALA A 95 3.16 27.73 19.11
CA ALA A 95 3.80 28.87 18.45
C ALA A 95 2.78 29.89 17.89
N LEU A 96 1.69 29.43 17.26
CA LEU A 96 0.63 30.28 16.71
C LEU A 96 -0.19 31.01 17.78
N THR A 97 -0.31 30.44 18.98
CA THR A 97 -0.97 31.07 20.13
C THR A 97 -0.04 31.93 20.97
N GLY A 98 1.26 31.89 20.70
CA GLY A 98 2.31 32.61 21.40
C GLY A 98 2.56 34.03 20.88
N THR A 99 3.74 34.57 21.23
CA THR A 99 4.24 35.86 20.75
C THR A 99 4.87 35.74 19.36
N PRO A 100 5.02 36.85 18.60
CA PRO A 100 5.71 36.83 17.31
C PRO A 100 7.13 36.23 17.39
N GLU A 101 7.85 36.46 18.49
CA GLU A 101 9.19 35.87 18.70
C GLU A 101 9.13 34.34 18.85
N GLN A 102 8.08 33.80 19.49
CA GLN A 102 7.87 32.36 19.61
C GLN A 102 7.53 31.73 18.27
N LEU A 103 6.72 32.41 17.45
CA LEU A 103 6.39 31.99 16.10
C LEU A 103 7.63 31.95 15.19
N SER A 104 8.42 33.01 15.21
CA SER A 104 9.66 33.10 14.43
C SER A 104 10.70 32.06 14.89
N ALA A 105 10.83 31.83 16.21
CA ALA A 105 11.70 30.80 16.76
C ALA A 105 11.27 29.38 16.34
N PHE A 106 9.96 29.12 16.30
CA PHE A 106 9.40 27.87 15.79
C PHE A 106 9.79 27.65 14.32
N LEU A 107 9.56 28.63 13.46
CA LEU A 107 9.87 28.56 12.03
C LEU A 107 11.36 28.38 11.75
N LYS A 108 12.21 29.00 12.57
CA LYS A 108 13.66 28.92 12.43
C LYS A 108 14.17 27.49 12.70
N ASP A 109 13.92 26.97 13.89
CA ASP A 109 14.48 25.69 14.33
C ASP A 109 13.52 24.87 15.22
N GLY A 110 12.50 25.50 15.83
CA GLY A 110 11.62 24.83 16.78
C GLY A 110 10.74 23.72 16.20
N TRP A 111 10.57 23.66 14.88
CA TRP A 111 9.84 22.58 14.20
C TRP A 111 10.64 21.26 14.09
N LYS A 112 11.96 21.30 14.19
CA LYS A 112 12.82 20.14 13.89
C LYS A 112 12.63 18.99 14.87
N GLU A 113 12.72 19.27 16.17
CA GLU A 113 12.58 18.24 17.21
C GLU A 113 11.19 17.58 17.20
N PRO A 114 10.07 18.33 17.12
CA PRO A 114 8.74 17.72 16.97
C PRO A 114 8.60 16.85 15.71
N LEU A 115 9.15 17.29 14.58
CA LEU A 115 9.16 16.48 13.36
C LEU A 115 9.95 15.18 13.56
N GLU A 116 11.12 15.25 14.20
CA GLU A 116 11.93 14.07 14.50
C GLU A 116 11.19 13.09 15.43
N GLN A 117 10.42 13.58 16.39
CA GLN A 117 9.59 12.75 17.26
C GLN A 117 8.49 12.04 16.47
N ASP A 118 7.81 12.76 15.59
CA ASP A 118 6.78 12.17 14.71
C ASP A 118 7.37 11.10 13.79
N GLN A 119 8.55 11.36 13.20
CA GLN A 119 9.26 10.39 12.38
C GLN A 119 9.63 9.14 13.19
N ARG A 120 10.14 9.27 14.41
CA ARG A 120 10.45 8.12 15.30
C ARG A 120 9.20 7.27 15.55
N VAL A 121 8.06 7.91 15.81
CA VAL A 121 6.79 7.20 16.00
C VAL A 121 6.35 6.49 14.72
N GLN A 122 6.48 7.14 13.57
CA GLN A 122 6.16 6.54 12.27
C GLN A 122 7.04 5.31 11.99
N ILE A 123 8.35 5.42 12.20
CA ILE A 123 9.28 4.29 12.01
C ILE A 123 8.95 3.16 12.99
N ALA A 124 8.65 3.46 14.25
CA ALA A 124 8.28 2.42 15.22
C ALA A 124 7.05 1.63 14.78
N ARG A 125 6.05 2.30 14.18
CA ARG A 125 4.86 1.61 13.61
C ARG A 125 5.21 0.75 12.40
N ILE A 126 6.10 1.23 11.52
CA ILE A 126 6.57 0.46 10.36
C ILE A 126 7.35 -0.77 10.83
N VAL A 127 8.21 -0.63 11.84
CA VAL A 127 8.96 -1.75 12.42
C VAL A 127 8.00 -2.77 13.04
N ASP A 128 6.98 -2.35 13.78
CA ASP A 128 6.03 -3.27 14.41
C ASP A 128 5.23 -4.11 13.40
N ALA A 129 4.85 -3.51 12.26
CA ALA A 129 4.11 -4.17 11.21
C ALA A 129 4.99 -4.88 10.16
N GLY A 130 6.28 -4.54 10.10
CA GLY A 130 7.20 -4.96 9.04
C GLY A 130 7.75 -6.37 9.21
N GLY A 131 8.26 -6.93 8.10
CA GLY A 131 9.02 -8.18 8.11
C GLY A 131 10.43 -8.02 8.72
N PRO A 132 11.21 -9.12 8.81
CA PRO A 132 12.51 -9.11 9.47
C PRO A 132 13.49 -8.07 8.93
N ASN A 133 13.60 -7.90 7.61
CA ASN A 133 14.53 -6.92 7.04
C ASN A 133 14.06 -5.48 7.31
N VAL A 134 12.75 -5.20 7.18
CA VAL A 134 12.19 -3.90 7.55
C VAL A 134 12.41 -3.59 9.03
N GLN A 135 12.22 -4.57 9.90
CA GLN A 135 12.45 -4.45 11.34
C GLN A 135 13.89 -4.08 11.65
N ASP A 136 14.84 -4.83 11.09
CA ASP A 136 16.27 -4.61 11.34
C ASP A 136 16.70 -3.24 10.83
N LYS A 137 16.29 -2.87 9.61
CA LYS A 137 16.63 -1.58 9.00
C LYS A 137 15.98 -0.41 9.74
N GLY A 138 14.72 -0.54 10.15
CA GLY A 138 14.03 0.50 10.90
C GLY A 138 14.59 0.71 12.30
N ARG A 139 15.03 -0.37 12.98
CA ARG A 139 15.76 -0.25 14.26
C ARG A 139 17.10 0.45 14.10
N ALA A 140 17.83 0.16 13.03
CA ALA A 140 19.07 0.88 12.71
C ALA A 140 18.81 2.37 12.46
N ALA A 141 17.76 2.71 11.72
CA ALA A 141 17.36 4.10 11.49
C ALA A 141 16.96 4.83 12.78
N LEU A 142 16.22 4.18 13.68
CA LEU A 142 15.86 4.74 14.99
C LEU A 142 17.08 5.02 15.89
N ALA A 143 18.14 4.21 15.77
CA ALA A 143 19.39 4.39 16.49
C ALA A 143 20.36 5.38 15.82
N GLY A 144 20.07 5.78 14.59
CA GLY A 144 20.90 6.65 13.76
C GLY A 144 20.56 8.14 13.83
N THR A 145 20.98 8.88 12.82
CA THR A 145 20.78 10.33 12.70
C THR A 145 19.36 10.67 12.18
N PRO A 146 18.94 11.95 12.21
CA PRO A 146 17.72 12.39 11.53
C PRO A 146 17.68 12.02 10.04
N GLU A 147 18.83 12.12 9.36
CA GLU A 147 18.96 11.74 7.95
C GLU A 147 18.77 10.23 7.75
N ASP A 148 19.24 9.39 8.66
CA ASP A 148 18.99 7.93 8.60
C ASP A 148 17.50 7.61 8.73
N ARG A 149 16.79 8.32 9.61
CA ARG A 149 15.33 8.18 9.77
C ARG A 149 14.58 8.62 8.53
N GLN A 150 14.96 9.74 7.95
CA GLN A 150 14.37 10.24 6.71
C GLN A 150 14.61 9.27 5.55
N ALA A 151 15.85 8.82 5.35
CA ALA A 151 16.20 7.86 4.29
C ALA A 151 15.43 6.54 4.43
N PHE A 152 15.20 6.08 5.66
CA PHE A 152 14.39 4.89 5.91
C PHE A 152 12.92 5.10 5.51
N LEU A 153 12.32 6.22 5.90
CA LEU A 153 10.93 6.55 5.61
C LEU A 153 10.68 6.79 4.12
N GLU A 154 11.63 7.41 3.42
CA GLU A 154 11.49 7.75 2.00
C GLU A 154 11.69 6.54 1.09
N ASP A 155 12.74 5.75 1.33
CA ASP A 155 13.18 4.75 0.36
C ASP A 155 13.40 3.36 0.96
N GLN A 156 14.20 3.26 2.04
CA GLN A 156 14.75 1.97 2.45
C GLN A 156 13.67 0.98 2.91
N GLN A 157 12.62 1.44 3.60
CA GLN A 157 11.55 0.56 4.05
C GLN A 157 10.90 -0.24 2.91
N TYR A 158 10.75 0.37 1.73
CA TYR A 158 10.10 -0.26 0.59
C TYR A 158 10.99 -1.31 -0.06
N ALA A 159 12.29 -1.05 -0.12
CA ALA A 159 13.26 -2.01 -0.64
C ALA A 159 13.38 -3.24 0.27
N GLU A 160 13.37 -3.04 1.60
CA GLU A 160 13.42 -4.15 2.55
C GLU A 160 12.10 -4.92 2.59
N GLN A 161 10.95 -4.24 2.48
CA GLN A 161 9.65 -4.90 2.38
C GLN A 161 9.59 -5.83 1.17
N GLN A 162 10.09 -5.39 0.01
CA GLN A 162 10.15 -6.23 -1.19
C GLN A 162 11.01 -7.48 -1.00
N GLN A 163 12.09 -7.38 -0.22
CA GLN A 163 12.92 -8.54 0.11
C GLN A 163 12.19 -9.50 1.05
N ASP A 164 11.55 -8.97 2.10
CA ASP A 164 10.74 -9.75 3.04
C ASP A 164 9.61 -10.51 2.32
N GLU A 165 8.85 -9.82 1.47
CA GLU A 165 7.76 -10.41 0.69
C GLU A 165 8.26 -11.50 -0.27
N ARG A 166 9.40 -11.29 -0.94
CA ARG A 166 10.00 -12.33 -1.80
C ARG A 166 10.41 -13.57 -1.01
N VAL A 167 10.92 -13.40 0.20
CA VAL A 167 11.25 -14.51 1.10
C VAL A 167 9.98 -15.24 1.52
N GLU A 168 8.92 -14.52 1.88
CA GLU A 168 7.62 -15.10 2.23
C GLU A 168 7.04 -15.93 1.07
N VAL A 169 7.06 -15.41 -0.15
CA VAL A 169 6.62 -16.16 -1.34
C VAL A 169 7.48 -17.40 -1.58
N ALA A 170 8.79 -17.33 -1.35
CA ALA A 170 9.66 -18.50 -1.46
C ALA A 170 9.33 -19.57 -0.41
N GLN A 171 8.94 -19.17 0.81
CA GLN A 171 8.47 -20.10 1.84
C GLN A 171 7.14 -20.74 1.45
N ILE A 172 6.17 -19.97 0.97
CA ILE A 172 4.88 -20.48 0.45
C ILE A 172 5.11 -21.46 -0.70
N LEU A 173 6.03 -21.15 -1.62
CA LEU A 173 6.37 -22.03 -2.73
C LEU A 173 6.92 -23.38 -2.28
N SER A 174 7.61 -23.44 -1.14
CA SER A 174 8.21 -24.68 -0.63
C SER A 174 7.20 -25.68 -0.05
N THR A 175 6.02 -25.19 0.37
CA THR A 175 4.98 -26.00 1.03
C THR A 175 3.65 -26.03 0.27
N GLY A 176 3.49 -25.19 -0.75
CA GLY A 176 2.27 -25.04 -1.53
C GLY A 176 1.95 -26.22 -2.45
N GLY A 177 0.66 -26.38 -2.76
CA GLY A 177 0.18 -27.30 -3.79
C GLY A 177 0.50 -26.83 -5.21
N PRO A 178 0.17 -27.63 -6.25
CA PRO A 178 0.53 -27.33 -7.63
C PRO A 178 0.11 -25.95 -8.14
N ASN A 179 -1.10 -25.50 -7.81
CA ASN A 179 -1.60 -24.19 -8.22
C ASN A 179 -0.93 -23.06 -7.43
N VAL A 180 -0.73 -23.23 -6.12
CA VAL A 180 0.02 -22.26 -5.30
C VAL A 180 1.45 -22.10 -5.81
N VAL A 181 2.14 -23.19 -6.11
CA VAL A 181 3.50 -23.17 -6.67
C VAL A 181 3.54 -22.46 -8.03
N ALA A 182 2.57 -22.73 -8.91
CA ALA A 182 2.50 -22.07 -10.21
C ALA A 182 2.28 -20.56 -10.08
N ALA A 183 1.35 -20.14 -9.20
CA ALA A 183 1.04 -18.74 -8.94
C ALA A 183 2.23 -18.01 -8.28
N ALA A 184 2.87 -18.61 -7.27
CA ALA A 184 4.05 -18.06 -6.61
C ALA A 184 5.22 -17.83 -7.60
N ARG A 185 5.47 -18.80 -8.50
CA ARG A 185 6.50 -18.67 -9.55
C ARG A 185 6.16 -17.60 -10.59
N LEU A 186 4.88 -17.36 -10.84
CA LEU A 186 4.46 -16.28 -11.71
C LEU A 186 4.75 -14.94 -11.04
N ALA A 187 4.34 -14.77 -9.79
CA ALA A 187 4.56 -13.57 -9.00
C ALA A 187 6.06 -13.22 -8.86
N LEU A 188 6.91 -14.19 -8.52
CA LEU A 188 8.37 -13.97 -8.37
C LEU A 188 9.09 -13.54 -9.66
N ARG A 189 8.50 -13.83 -10.83
CA ARG A 189 9.01 -13.39 -12.14
C ARG A 189 8.48 -12.00 -12.56
N GLY A 190 7.50 -11.48 -11.84
CA GLY A 190 6.92 -10.17 -12.05
C GLY A 190 7.61 -9.06 -11.27
N THR A 191 6.86 -7.98 -11.09
CA THR A 191 7.20 -6.79 -10.32
C THR A 191 6.97 -6.99 -8.82
N ALA A 192 7.41 -6.04 -8.00
CA ALA A 192 7.07 -6.00 -6.58
C ALA A 192 5.56 -6.01 -6.33
N ALA A 193 4.78 -5.32 -7.17
CA ALA A 193 3.33 -5.32 -7.08
C ALA A 193 2.72 -6.71 -7.31
N ASP A 194 3.28 -7.50 -8.23
CA ASP A 194 2.82 -8.88 -8.48
C ASP A 194 3.09 -9.81 -7.28
N VAL A 195 4.25 -9.63 -6.62
CA VAL A 195 4.59 -10.35 -5.38
C VAL A 195 3.62 -9.97 -4.27
N HIS A 196 3.38 -8.67 -4.08
CA HIS A 196 2.45 -8.17 -3.07
C HIS A 196 1.01 -8.65 -3.32
N GLU A 197 0.52 -8.58 -4.56
CA GLU A 197 -0.83 -9.05 -4.93
C GLU A 197 -0.97 -10.56 -4.67
N PHE A 198 0.06 -11.35 -4.98
CA PHE A 198 0.06 -12.76 -4.69
C PHE A 198 -0.06 -13.03 -3.18
N LEU A 199 0.70 -12.33 -2.34
CA LEU A 199 0.60 -12.47 -0.89
C LEU A 199 -0.76 -12.00 -0.36
N ALA A 200 -1.28 -10.88 -0.87
CA ALA A 200 -2.55 -10.32 -0.39
C ALA A 200 -3.75 -11.20 -0.77
N VAL A 201 -3.77 -11.75 -1.99
CA VAL A 201 -4.96 -12.43 -2.54
C VAL A 201 -4.61 -13.70 -3.31
N GLY A 202 -3.59 -13.66 -4.17
CA GLY A 202 -3.30 -14.73 -5.12
C GLY A 202 -3.04 -16.10 -4.49
N GLN A 203 -2.37 -16.14 -3.33
CA GLN A 203 -2.08 -17.38 -2.60
C GLN A 203 -3.36 -18.11 -2.14
N PHE A 204 -4.37 -17.36 -1.68
CA PHE A 204 -5.61 -17.93 -1.17
C PHE A 204 -6.49 -18.47 -2.31
N VAL A 205 -6.51 -17.77 -3.44
CA VAL A 205 -7.21 -18.22 -4.65
C VAL A 205 -6.55 -19.49 -5.20
N ALA A 206 -5.22 -19.53 -5.24
CA ALA A 206 -4.49 -20.71 -5.68
C ALA A 206 -4.69 -21.91 -4.74
N LEU A 207 -4.68 -21.67 -3.42
CA LEU A 207 -4.97 -22.68 -2.41
C LEU A 207 -6.38 -23.25 -2.55
N ALA A 208 -7.38 -22.40 -2.79
CA ALA A 208 -8.75 -22.85 -3.02
C ALA A 208 -8.85 -23.79 -4.23
N ARG A 209 -8.10 -23.50 -5.32
CA ARG A 209 -8.02 -24.38 -6.49
C ARG A 209 -7.36 -25.72 -6.19
N ASP A 210 -6.29 -25.72 -5.39
CA ASP A 210 -5.65 -26.97 -4.96
C ASP A 210 -6.61 -27.85 -4.15
N GLN A 211 -7.40 -27.25 -3.24
CA GLN A 211 -8.40 -27.97 -2.46
C GLN A 211 -9.54 -28.52 -3.33
N GLU A 212 -10.04 -27.71 -4.26
CA GLU A 212 -11.09 -28.09 -5.19
C GLU A 212 -10.65 -29.27 -6.06
N GLN A 213 -9.42 -29.21 -6.59
CA GLN A 213 -8.87 -30.29 -7.40
C GLN A 213 -8.69 -31.59 -6.60
N SER A 214 -8.20 -31.51 -5.35
CA SER A 214 -8.13 -32.69 -4.47
C SER A 214 -9.51 -33.32 -4.24
N THR A 215 -10.55 -32.49 -4.08
CA THR A 215 -11.92 -32.98 -3.87
C THR A 215 -12.47 -33.67 -5.12
N VAL A 216 -12.19 -33.11 -6.30
CA VAL A 216 -12.60 -33.70 -7.59
C VAL A 216 -11.91 -35.05 -7.81
N ASP A 217 -10.61 -35.16 -7.49
CA ASP A 217 -9.85 -36.41 -7.64
C ASP A 217 -10.43 -37.51 -6.72
N GLU A 218 -10.78 -37.18 -5.47
CA GLU A 218 -11.43 -38.12 -4.55
C GLU A 218 -12.80 -38.61 -5.07
N LEU A 219 -13.62 -37.70 -5.60
CA LEU A 219 -14.92 -38.04 -6.17
C LEU A 219 -14.78 -38.92 -7.42
N ALA A 220 -13.79 -38.64 -8.28
CA ALA A 220 -13.48 -39.46 -9.44
C ALA A 220 -13.09 -40.88 -9.03
N ASP A 221 -12.25 -41.02 -8.00
CA ASP A 221 -11.84 -42.31 -7.43
C ASP A 221 -13.03 -43.09 -6.84
N GLN A 222 -13.93 -42.41 -6.13
CA GLN A 222 -15.14 -43.01 -5.59
C GLN A 222 -16.07 -43.47 -6.71
N ALA A 223 -16.28 -42.65 -7.75
CA ALA A 223 -17.08 -43.00 -8.91
C ALA A 223 -16.49 -44.21 -9.65
N ALA A 224 -15.16 -44.26 -9.83
CA ALA A 224 -14.48 -45.40 -10.44
C ALA A 224 -14.65 -46.69 -9.60
N LYS A 225 -14.54 -46.61 -8.27
CA LYS A 225 -14.80 -47.75 -7.37
C LYS A 225 -16.26 -48.22 -7.46
N ALA A 226 -17.21 -47.30 -7.43
CA ALA A 226 -18.63 -47.60 -7.57
C ALA A 226 -18.95 -48.24 -8.94
N GLY A 227 -18.36 -47.74 -10.02
CA GLY A 227 -18.47 -48.30 -11.36
C GLY A 227 -17.94 -49.73 -11.46
N ARG A 228 -16.76 -50.01 -10.89
CA ARG A 228 -16.20 -51.38 -10.81
C ARG A 228 -17.12 -52.34 -10.04
N LYS A 229 -17.72 -51.87 -8.94
CA LYS A 229 -18.69 -52.66 -8.16
C LYS A 229 -19.94 -52.92 -8.99
N ALA A 230 -20.52 -51.90 -9.62
CA ALA A 230 -21.70 -52.03 -10.47
C ALA A 230 -21.46 -53.00 -11.64
N ALA A 231 -20.32 -52.93 -12.31
CA ALA A 231 -19.95 -53.86 -13.38
C ALA A 231 -19.77 -55.31 -12.89
N THR A 232 -19.36 -55.49 -11.63
CA THR A 232 -19.25 -56.81 -11.01
C THR A 232 -20.62 -57.38 -10.66
N GLU A 233 -21.51 -56.58 -10.05
CA GLU A 233 -22.87 -57.01 -9.73
C GLU A 233 -23.71 -57.23 -10.99
N THR A 234 -23.51 -56.44 -12.05
CA THR A 234 -24.17 -56.66 -13.35
C THR A 234 -23.78 -58.01 -13.96
N ARG A 235 -22.49 -58.37 -13.90
CA ARG A 235 -22.03 -59.70 -14.37
C ARG A 235 -22.64 -60.83 -13.54
N LYS A 236 -22.67 -60.71 -12.21
CA LYS A 236 -23.34 -61.70 -11.36
C LYS A 236 -24.83 -61.84 -11.68
N ALA A 237 -25.53 -60.72 -11.91
CA ALA A 237 -26.93 -60.74 -12.28
C ALA A 237 -27.15 -61.43 -13.63
N GLN A 238 -26.26 -61.21 -14.60
CA GLN A 238 -26.25 -61.91 -15.89
C GLN A 238 -26.06 -63.41 -15.69
N ASP A 239 -25.05 -63.83 -14.91
CA ASP A 239 -24.77 -65.25 -14.62
C ASP A 239 -25.95 -65.96 -13.91
N GLU A 240 -26.63 -65.26 -12.99
CA GLU A 240 -27.84 -65.77 -12.32
C GLU A 240 -29.04 -65.83 -13.28
N ALA A 241 -29.21 -64.83 -14.15
CA ALA A 241 -30.27 -64.84 -15.16
C ALA A 241 -30.09 -65.99 -16.15
N ASP A 242 -28.86 -66.25 -16.61
CA ASP A 242 -28.53 -67.36 -17.49
C ASP A 242 -28.79 -68.71 -16.80
N ARG A 243 -28.43 -68.84 -15.52
CA ARG A 243 -28.76 -70.03 -14.70
C ARG A 243 -30.26 -70.22 -14.53
N ALA A 244 -31.01 -69.17 -14.27
CA ALA A 244 -32.47 -69.22 -14.15
C ALA A 244 -33.13 -69.63 -15.48
N ALA A 245 -32.66 -69.10 -16.60
CA ALA A 245 -33.14 -69.47 -17.93
C ALA A 245 -32.87 -70.96 -18.25
N ALA A 246 -31.68 -71.46 -17.93
CA ALA A 246 -31.33 -72.87 -18.09
C ALA A 246 -32.22 -73.78 -17.21
N ALA A 247 -32.43 -73.41 -15.94
CA ALA A 247 -33.29 -74.15 -15.03
C ALA A 247 -34.75 -74.20 -15.53
N ALA A 248 -35.27 -73.06 -16.02
CA ALA A 248 -36.61 -72.99 -16.60
C ALA A 248 -36.75 -73.87 -17.84
N ALA A 249 -35.73 -73.92 -18.71
CA ALA A 249 -35.72 -74.80 -19.88
C ALA A 249 -35.73 -76.29 -19.49
N LEU A 250 -34.95 -76.68 -18.47
CA LEU A 250 -34.96 -78.04 -17.93
C LEU A 250 -36.32 -78.41 -17.32
N ALA A 251 -36.91 -77.49 -16.54
CA ALA A 251 -38.23 -77.68 -15.95
C ALA A 251 -39.32 -77.86 -17.03
N LYS A 252 -39.28 -77.06 -18.09
CA LYS A 252 -40.18 -77.20 -19.24
C LYS A 252 -40.05 -78.58 -19.89
N LYS A 253 -38.82 -79.02 -20.17
CA LYS A 253 -38.55 -80.34 -20.78
C LYS A 253 -39.03 -81.49 -19.89
N ALA A 254 -38.84 -81.38 -18.56
CA ALA A 254 -39.33 -82.36 -17.60
C ALA A 254 -40.87 -82.41 -17.57
N ALA A 255 -41.53 -81.26 -17.60
CA ALA A 255 -42.98 -81.16 -17.67
C ALA A 255 -43.55 -81.76 -18.96
N GLU A 256 -42.93 -81.46 -20.12
CA GLU A 256 -43.29 -82.06 -21.42
C GLU A 256 -43.14 -83.58 -21.41
N LYS A 257 -42.05 -84.09 -20.82
CA LYS A 257 -41.84 -85.54 -20.65
C LYS A 257 -42.91 -86.18 -19.76
N ALA A 258 -43.19 -85.58 -18.60
CA ALA A 258 -44.21 -86.07 -17.68
C ALA A 258 -45.61 -86.08 -18.33
N ALA A 259 -45.94 -85.08 -19.15
CA ALA A 259 -47.18 -85.04 -19.91
C ALA A 259 -47.27 -86.19 -20.93
N SER A 260 -46.18 -86.46 -21.66
CA SER A 260 -46.11 -87.58 -22.61
C SER A 260 -46.26 -88.95 -21.92
N GLU A 261 -45.60 -89.15 -20.78
CA GLU A 261 -45.71 -90.40 -20.01
C GLU A 261 -47.11 -90.59 -19.45
N THR A 262 -47.76 -89.51 -19.01
CA THR A 262 -49.15 -89.54 -18.53
C THR A 262 -50.12 -89.95 -19.64
N GLU A 263 -49.96 -89.43 -20.85
CA GLU A 263 -50.78 -89.84 -22.01
C GLU A 263 -50.52 -91.29 -22.41
N ALA A 264 -49.27 -91.76 -22.39
CA ALA A 264 -48.96 -93.17 -22.64
C ALA A 264 -49.64 -94.09 -21.62
N ALA A 265 -49.53 -93.77 -20.32
CA ALA A 265 -50.16 -94.55 -19.25
C ALA A 265 -51.70 -94.59 -19.38
N LYS A 266 -52.33 -93.49 -19.80
CA LYS A 266 -53.77 -93.43 -20.07
C LYS A 266 -54.18 -94.38 -21.20
N ASN A 267 -53.40 -94.43 -22.28
CA ASN A 267 -53.64 -95.35 -23.39
C ASN A 267 -53.48 -96.82 -22.97
N ASP A 268 -52.45 -97.15 -22.19
CA ASP A 268 -52.24 -98.50 -21.65
C ASP A 268 -53.39 -98.92 -20.72
N SER A 269 -53.88 -98.00 -19.89
CA SER A 269 -55.02 -98.22 -18.99
C SER A 269 -56.32 -98.53 -19.77
N LEU A 270 -56.56 -97.82 -20.87
CA LEU A 270 -57.69 -98.08 -21.76
C LEU A 270 -57.55 -99.45 -22.46
N HIS A 271 -56.34 -99.81 -22.87
CA HIS A 271 -56.05 -101.11 -23.48
C HIS A 271 -56.31 -102.27 -22.48
N ALA A 272 -55.82 -102.14 -21.25
CA ALA A 272 -56.02 -103.12 -20.19
C ALA A 272 -57.49 -103.26 -19.74
N ALA A 273 -58.29 -102.18 -19.80
CA ALA A 273 -59.72 -102.22 -19.50
C ALA A 273 -60.58 -102.84 -20.62
N SER A 274 -60.01 -103.02 -21.82
CA SER A 274 -60.69 -103.59 -22.99
C SER A 274 -60.30 -105.04 -23.31
N ALA A 275 -59.37 -105.61 -22.53
CA ALA A 275 -58.91 -107.00 -22.62
C ALA A 275 -59.58 -107.86 -21.53
#